data_AF-A0A2N2DI35-F1
#
_entry.id   AF-A0A2N2DI35-F1
#
_cell.length_a   1.000
_cell.length_b   1.000
_cell.length_c   1.000
_cell.angle_alpha   90.00
_cell.angle_beta   90.00
_cell.angle_gamma   90.00
#
_symmetry.space_group_name_H-M   'P 1'
#
loop_
_entity.id
_entity.type
_entity.pdbx_description
1 polymer ?
#
loop_
_entity_poly.entity_id
_entity_poly.type
_entity_poly.pdbx_seq_one_letter_code
_entity_poly.pdbx_strand_id
1 'polypeptide(L)'
;MHKLYITGGRPLRGTVKISGAKNAALAIISASLLASEPVCLENIPFINDVSVLLDITANLGVTVERMGPNMVKISTPDSISTVTPYKEVKKLRASNLLLGPLLARFCNAEIALPGGCNIGTRPMDLHIKGLEAMGAQITLEHGFIKGSCSRLTGAKIYLDFPSVGATENIMMAATLANGQTVLENVAKEPEIVDLANFLNSLGAKVRGAGTDVIKIEGVQQLGGGRYPVIPDRIEAGTFMVAAAATGGDLLIEQVIPTHVEPLIAKLREANVKVFEQDDNIRVLSDEPLKAIDIKTLPYPGFPTDMQSQMMAMLTMVKGTSVIVENVFENRLQVADEFKRMGAKIKVEGRTAVIQGIKRLQGAQVKASDLRAGAALIVAGLIAEGDTEICNIRYIDRGYEGIEDKLVSVGAAIKRA
;
A
#
# COMPACT_ATOMS: atom_id res chain seq x y z
N MET A 1 7.59 -16.72 -18.01
CA MET A 1 6.73 -16.00 -17.05
C MET A 1 6.90 -16.71 -15.72
N HIS A 2 7.47 -16.04 -14.72
CA HIS A 2 7.77 -16.68 -13.45
C HIS A 2 6.49 -17.12 -12.73
N LYS A 3 6.59 -18.24 -12.01
CA LYS A 3 5.54 -18.83 -11.16
C LYS A 3 6.09 -19.07 -9.76
N LEU A 4 5.20 -19.15 -8.78
CA LEU A 4 5.56 -19.65 -7.45
C LEU A 4 4.96 -21.04 -7.27
N TYR A 5 5.78 -21.96 -6.77
CA TYR A 5 5.39 -23.31 -6.39
C TYR A 5 5.49 -23.44 -4.88
N ILE A 6 4.41 -23.83 -4.22
CA ILE A 6 4.33 -23.95 -2.76
C ILE A 6 3.88 -25.37 -2.42
N THR A 7 4.62 -26.06 -1.55
CA THR A 7 4.20 -27.31 -0.92
C THR A 7 3.76 -26.99 0.50
N GLY A 8 2.45 -27.08 0.77
CA GLY A 8 1.86 -26.68 2.04
C GLY A 8 2.09 -27.67 3.19
N GLY A 9 1.54 -27.34 4.36
CA GLY A 9 1.53 -28.20 5.55
C GLY A 9 2.73 -28.04 6.50
N ARG A 10 3.50 -26.94 6.37
CA ARG A 10 4.64 -26.64 7.25
C ARG A 10 4.35 -25.42 8.13
N PRO A 11 4.39 -25.55 9.47
CA PRO A 11 4.32 -24.40 10.36
C PRO A 11 5.50 -23.44 10.13
N LEU A 12 5.24 -22.15 10.03
CA LEU A 12 6.31 -21.16 9.93
C LEU A 12 6.92 -20.90 11.31
N ARG A 13 8.24 -20.94 11.41
CA ARG A 13 8.98 -20.71 12.65
C ARG A 13 10.25 -19.93 12.40
N GLY A 14 10.49 -18.89 13.20
CA GLY A 14 11.71 -18.10 13.12
C GLY A 14 11.44 -16.61 13.16
N THR A 15 12.34 -15.85 12.55
CA THR A 15 12.29 -14.39 12.54
C THR A 15 12.23 -13.89 11.10
N VAL A 16 11.37 -12.92 10.83
CA VAL A 16 11.27 -12.25 9.53
C VAL A 16 11.39 -10.75 9.71
N LYS A 17 12.18 -10.14 8.83
CA LYS A 17 12.40 -8.69 8.81
C LYS A 17 11.55 -8.04 7.72
N ILE A 18 10.81 -7.02 8.11
CA ILE A 18 9.87 -6.31 7.23
C ILE A 18 10.59 -5.18 6.47
N SER A 19 10.25 -4.99 5.20
CA SER A 19 10.77 -3.94 4.34
C SER A 19 10.05 -2.61 4.59
N GLY A 20 10.55 -1.51 4.02
CA GLY A 20 9.84 -0.25 4.06
C GLY A 20 8.51 -0.26 3.31
N ALA A 21 7.59 0.56 3.77
CA ALA A 21 6.23 0.65 3.28
C ALA A 21 6.19 1.10 1.82
N LYS A 22 5.69 0.23 0.94
CA LYS A 22 5.47 0.57 -0.47
C LYS A 22 4.69 1.88 -0.62
N ASN A 23 3.54 1.95 0.06
CA ASN A 23 2.58 3.04 -0.16
C ASN A 23 3.15 4.38 0.32
N ALA A 24 3.89 4.39 1.44
CA ALA A 24 4.63 5.57 1.89
C ALA A 24 5.78 5.92 0.93
N ALA A 25 6.58 4.94 0.50
CA ALA A 25 7.68 5.16 -0.43
C ALA A 25 7.23 5.83 -1.74
N LEU A 26 6.10 5.40 -2.31
CA LEU A 26 5.57 6.00 -3.55
C LEU A 26 5.16 7.48 -3.35
N ALA A 27 4.54 7.81 -2.21
CA ALA A 27 4.18 9.18 -1.88
C ALA A 27 5.43 10.05 -1.60
N ILE A 28 6.39 9.54 -0.83
CA ILE A 28 7.62 10.25 -0.47
C ILE A 28 8.54 10.46 -1.68
N ILE A 29 8.67 9.47 -2.57
CA ILE A 29 9.39 9.65 -3.84
C ILE A 29 8.72 10.75 -4.67
N SER A 30 7.39 10.78 -4.74
CA SER A 30 6.68 11.85 -5.46
C SER A 30 6.90 13.22 -4.81
N ALA A 31 6.85 13.29 -3.48
CA ALA A 31 7.07 14.49 -2.70
C ALA A 31 8.51 15.03 -2.79
N SER A 32 9.50 14.15 -3.05
CA SER A 32 10.90 14.57 -3.21
C SER A 32 11.10 15.56 -4.37
N LEU A 33 10.18 15.57 -5.35
CA LEU A 33 10.19 16.55 -6.44
C LEU A 33 9.92 17.99 -5.97
N LEU A 34 9.44 18.21 -4.74
CA LEU A 34 9.25 19.54 -4.16
C LEU A 34 10.57 20.15 -3.64
N ALA A 35 11.59 19.32 -3.38
CA ALA A 35 12.83 19.73 -2.71
C ALA A 35 13.79 20.48 -3.64
N SER A 36 14.30 21.64 -3.21
CA SER A 36 15.31 22.41 -3.94
C SER A 36 16.73 21.85 -3.80
N GLU A 37 16.95 20.93 -2.87
CA GLU A 37 18.24 20.28 -2.63
C GLU A 37 18.08 18.75 -2.65
N PRO A 38 19.16 17.96 -2.80
CA PRO A 38 19.07 16.50 -2.84
C PRO A 38 18.42 15.87 -1.61
N VAL A 39 17.59 14.87 -1.86
CA VAL A 39 16.94 14.04 -0.83
C VAL A 39 17.49 12.63 -0.88
N CYS A 40 17.94 12.09 0.25
CA CYS A 40 18.37 10.71 0.41
C CYS A 40 17.30 9.93 1.16
N LEU A 41 16.60 9.04 0.46
CA LEU A 41 15.59 8.17 1.02
C LEU A 41 16.19 6.83 1.43
N GLU A 42 15.89 6.38 2.64
CA GLU A 42 16.30 5.09 3.18
C GLU A 42 15.11 4.16 3.39
N ASN A 43 15.41 2.87 3.57
CA ASN A 43 14.40 1.83 3.72
C ASN A 43 13.43 1.78 2.53
N ILE A 44 13.91 2.08 1.32
CA ILE A 44 13.10 1.98 0.11
C ILE A 44 12.99 0.51 -0.31
N PRO A 45 11.79 -0.07 -0.43
CA PRO A 45 11.63 -1.47 -0.79
C PRO A 45 12.03 -1.72 -2.26
N PHE A 46 12.74 -2.82 -2.51
CA PHE A 46 13.12 -3.22 -3.86
C PHE A 46 11.97 -3.95 -4.58
N ILE A 47 10.99 -3.18 -5.06
CA ILE A 47 9.77 -3.68 -5.71
C ILE A 47 9.49 -2.99 -7.04
N ASN A 48 8.72 -3.65 -7.91
CA ASN A 48 8.48 -3.16 -9.28
C ASN A 48 7.79 -1.79 -9.32
N ASP A 49 6.83 -1.51 -8.43
CA ASP A 49 6.12 -0.21 -8.42
C ASP A 49 7.07 0.94 -8.07
N VAL A 50 8.03 0.74 -7.16
CA VAL A 50 9.06 1.75 -6.83
C VAL A 50 9.98 1.97 -8.03
N SER A 51 10.47 0.88 -8.65
CA SER A 51 11.34 1.00 -9.82
C SER A 51 10.65 1.75 -10.97
N VAL A 52 9.38 1.45 -11.25
CA VAL A 52 8.61 2.17 -12.29
C VAL A 52 8.43 3.65 -11.94
N LEU A 53 8.18 4.00 -10.67
CA LEU A 53 8.05 5.42 -10.29
C LEU A 53 9.38 6.15 -10.45
N LEU A 54 10.49 5.55 -10.01
CA LEU A 54 11.83 6.11 -10.19
C LEU A 54 12.15 6.33 -11.67
N ASP A 55 11.83 5.36 -12.54
CA ASP A 55 11.98 5.50 -13.98
C ASP A 55 11.12 6.63 -14.55
N ILE A 56 9.87 6.78 -14.09
CA ILE A 56 9.00 7.90 -14.48
C ILE A 56 9.66 9.23 -14.09
N THR A 57 10.11 9.36 -12.83
CA THR A 57 10.75 10.59 -12.37
C THR A 57 12.03 10.91 -13.13
N ALA A 58 12.84 9.90 -13.45
CA ALA A 58 14.05 10.06 -14.25
C ALA A 58 13.74 10.56 -15.67
N ASN A 59 12.67 10.06 -16.30
CA ASN A 59 12.21 10.53 -17.60
C ASN A 59 11.70 11.98 -17.59
N LEU A 60 11.30 12.50 -16.43
CA LEU A 60 10.99 13.93 -16.30
C LEU A 60 12.26 14.80 -16.31
N GLY A 61 13.44 14.22 -16.07
CA GLY A 61 14.71 14.95 -15.93
C GLY A 61 15.21 15.04 -14.49
N VAL A 62 14.59 14.30 -13.56
CA VAL A 62 15.09 14.16 -12.18
C VAL A 62 16.30 13.22 -12.17
N THR A 63 17.34 13.57 -11.43
CA THR A 63 18.49 12.67 -11.23
C THR A 63 18.18 11.68 -10.11
N VAL A 64 18.22 10.39 -10.42
CA VAL A 64 17.96 9.30 -9.46
C VAL A 64 19.20 8.42 -9.36
N GLU A 65 19.78 8.34 -8.16
CA GLU A 65 20.98 7.55 -7.87
C GLU A 65 20.64 6.46 -6.84
N ARG A 66 20.81 5.18 -7.19
CA ARG A 66 20.66 4.08 -6.22
C ARG A 66 21.94 3.96 -5.39
N MET A 67 21.82 4.17 -4.07
CA MET A 67 22.94 4.14 -3.11
C MET A 67 22.97 2.82 -2.32
N GLY A 68 22.77 1.70 -3.00
CA GLY A 68 22.62 0.37 -2.39
C GLY A 68 21.24 -0.24 -2.64
N PRO A 69 20.89 -1.34 -1.95
CA PRO A 69 19.67 -2.08 -2.24
C PRO A 69 18.39 -1.32 -1.81
N ASN A 70 18.44 -0.59 -0.69
CA ASN A 70 17.27 0.05 -0.07
C ASN A 70 17.46 1.56 0.17
N MET A 71 18.36 2.19 -0.58
CA MET A 71 18.63 3.64 -0.48
C MET A 71 18.66 4.29 -1.86
N VAL A 72 17.99 5.43 -1.99
CA VAL A 72 17.90 6.18 -3.24
C VAL A 72 18.12 7.66 -2.96
N LYS A 73 18.99 8.30 -3.73
CA LYS A 73 19.18 9.75 -3.73
C LYS A 73 18.47 10.35 -4.93
N ILE A 74 17.67 11.37 -4.69
CA ILE A 74 16.86 12.07 -5.69
C ILE A 74 17.27 13.53 -5.69
N SER A 75 17.63 14.05 -6.86
CA SER A 75 17.97 15.46 -7.06
C SER A 75 17.11 16.03 -8.19
N THR A 76 16.21 16.95 -7.84
CA THR A 76 15.27 17.56 -8.78
C THR A 76 15.76 18.95 -9.19
N PRO A 77 16.12 19.16 -10.47
CA PRO A 77 16.59 20.46 -10.95
C PRO A 77 15.44 21.48 -11.04
N ASP A 78 15.79 22.75 -11.24
CA ASP A 78 14.81 23.85 -11.35
C ASP A 78 13.93 23.77 -12.59
N SER A 79 14.36 23.02 -13.60
CA SER A 79 13.62 22.78 -14.83
C SER A 79 13.61 21.29 -15.16
N ILE A 80 12.41 20.74 -15.30
CA ILE A 80 12.13 19.35 -15.73
C ILE A 80 11.01 19.36 -16.77
N SER A 81 10.86 18.25 -17.50
CA SER A 81 9.59 17.99 -18.19
C SER A 81 8.48 17.82 -17.16
N THR A 82 7.31 18.38 -17.45
CA THR A 82 6.10 18.18 -16.64
C THR A 82 5.13 17.19 -17.29
N VAL A 83 5.54 16.50 -18.35
CA VAL A 83 4.73 15.54 -19.10
C VAL A 83 5.20 14.12 -18.80
N THR A 84 4.34 13.34 -18.16
CA THR A 84 4.66 11.94 -17.82
C THR A 84 4.60 11.01 -19.02
N PRO A 85 5.46 9.98 -19.07
CA PRO A 85 5.48 9.05 -20.18
C PRO A 85 4.31 8.04 -20.07
N TYR A 86 3.50 8.00 -21.13
CA TYR A 86 2.23 7.25 -21.16
C TYR A 86 2.37 5.74 -20.87
N LYS A 87 3.44 5.10 -21.37
CA LYS A 87 3.61 3.64 -21.29
C LYS A 87 3.89 3.19 -19.85
N GLU A 88 4.66 3.95 -19.10
CA GLU A 88 5.09 3.67 -17.74
C GLU A 88 3.96 3.97 -16.76
N VAL A 89 3.27 5.11 -16.93
CA VAL A 89 2.11 5.50 -16.10
C VAL A 89 1.00 4.46 -16.15
N LYS A 90 0.75 3.85 -17.30
CA LYS A 90 -0.23 2.75 -17.42
C LYS A 90 0.10 1.52 -16.57
N LYS A 91 1.37 1.31 -16.21
CA LYS A 91 1.81 0.21 -15.34
C LYS A 91 1.61 0.53 -13.86
N LEU A 92 1.61 1.83 -13.50
CA LEU A 92 1.58 2.29 -12.12
C LEU A 92 0.56 3.42 -11.91
N ARG A 93 -0.58 3.07 -11.31
CA ARG A 93 -1.61 4.05 -10.94
C ARG A 93 -1.12 5.11 -9.92
N ALA A 94 -0.16 4.77 -9.07
CA ALA A 94 0.38 5.71 -8.09
C ALA A 94 1.14 6.90 -8.71
N SER A 95 1.46 6.84 -10.01
CA SER A 95 2.03 7.98 -10.75
C SER A 95 1.15 9.25 -10.71
N ASN A 96 -0.15 9.10 -10.43
CA ASN A 96 -1.05 10.22 -10.18
C ASN A 96 -0.62 11.12 -9.01
N LEU A 97 0.18 10.60 -8.08
CA LEU A 97 0.74 11.38 -6.97
C LEU A 97 1.77 12.42 -7.41
N LEU A 98 2.21 12.39 -8.68
CA LEU A 98 3.06 13.42 -9.25
C LEU A 98 2.29 14.71 -9.57
N LEU A 99 0.95 14.66 -9.65
CA LEU A 99 0.13 15.82 -10.02
C LEU A 99 0.30 16.98 -9.04
N GLY A 100 0.15 16.73 -7.74
CA GLY A 100 0.29 17.73 -6.68
C GLY A 100 1.68 18.40 -6.65
N PRO A 101 2.79 17.65 -6.54
CA PRO A 101 4.12 18.22 -6.47
C PRO A 101 4.54 18.93 -7.76
N LEU A 102 4.14 18.43 -8.94
CA LEU A 102 4.44 19.11 -10.21
C LEU A 102 3.71 20.45 -10.32
N LEU A 103 2.42 20.50 -9.95
CA LEU A 103 1.66 21.76 -9.91
C LEU A 103 2.23 22.75 -8.88
N ALA A 104 2.63 22.28 -7.71
CA ALA A 104 3.16 23.15 -6.66
C ALA A 104 4.51 23.77 -7.02
N ARG A 105 5.42 23.01 -7.62
CA ARG A 105 6.78 23.51 -7.92
C ARG A 105 6.92 24.11 -9.31
N PHE A 106 6.26 23.54 -10.32
CA PHE A 106 6.45 23.91 -11.73
C PHE A 106 5.21 24.56 -12.35
N CYS A 107 4.11 24.69 -11.60
CA CYS A 107 2.86 25.30 -12.05
C CYS A 107 2.22 24.66 -13.30
N ASN A 108 2.71 23.47 -13.70
CA ASN A 108 2.25 22.73 -14.87
C ASN A 108 2.44 21.22 -14.63
N ALA A 109 1.49 20.41 -15.07
CA ALA A 109 1.56 18.96 -14.97
C ALA A 109 0.68 18.29 -16.03
N GLU A 110 1.21 17.30 -16.74
CA GLU A 110 0.45 16.44 -17.65
C GLU A 110 0.66 14.97 -17.26
N ILE A 111 -0.34 14.41 -16.58
CA ILE A 111 -0.32 13.04 -16.06
C ILE A 111 -1.18 12.16 -16.95
N ALA A 112 -0.60 11.11 -17.55
CA ALA A 112 -1.39 10.15 -18.30
C ALA A 112 -2.42 9.47 -17.38
N LEU A 113 -3.64 9.25 -17.87
CA LEU A 113 -4.65 8.55 -17.08
C LEU A 113 -4.19 7.11 -16.83
N PRO A 114 -4.25 6.63 -15.59
CA PRO A 114 -3.98 5.23 -15.29
C PRO A 114 -5.03 4.35 -15.98
N GLY A 115 -4.63 3.12 -16.36
CA GLY A 115 -5.57 2.14 -16.89
C GLY A 115 -6.63 1.71 -15.86
N GLY A 116 -7.55 0.83 -16.31
CA GLY A 116 -8.55 0.21 -15.44
C GLY A 116 -7.91 -0.56 -14.28
N CYS A 117 -8.60 -0.59 -13.13
CA CYS A 117 -8.14 -1.29 -11.92
C CYS A 117 -9.09 -2.45 -11.61
N ASN A 118 -8.55 -3.66 -11.47
CA ASN A 118 -9.36 -4.87 -11.30
C ASN A 118 -10.19 -4.91 -10.00
N ILE A 119 -9.76 -4.16 -8.97
CA ILE A 119 -10.39 -4.19 -7.63
C ILE A 119 -11.56 -3.21 -7.48
N GLY A 120 -11.79 -2.30 -8.44
CA GLY A 120 -12.90 -1.36 -8.39
C GLY A 120 -12.64 -0.05 -9.14
N THR A 121 -13.67 0.80 -9.21
CA THR A 121 -13.55 2.17 -9.71
C THR A 121 -12.71 2.98 -8.74
N ARG A 122 -11.80 3.78 -9.28
CA ARG A 122 -10.95 4.68 -8.52
C ARG A 122 -10.96 6.01 -9.27
N PRO A 123 -11.96 6.87 -9.06
CA PRO A 123 -12.00 8.16 -9.72
C PRO A 123 -10.89 9.08 -9.18
N MET A 124 -10.61 10.16 -9.92
CA MET A 124 -9.66 11.20 -9.51
C MET A 124 -10.35 12.54 -9.20
N ASP A 125 -11.67 12.53 -9.16
CA ASP A 125 -12.55 13.66 -8.85
C ASP A 125 -12.13 14.40 -7.57
N LEU A 126 -11.86 13.68 -6.47
CA LEU A 126 -11.43 14.30 -5.21
C LEU A 126 -10.07 15.00 -5.30
N HIS A 127 -9.15 14.45 -6.12
CA HIS A 127 -7.85 15.09 -6.34
C HIS A 127 -8.03 16.39 -7.13
N ILE A 128 -8.81 16.31 -8.22
CA ILE A 128 -9.08 17.43 -9.12
C ILE A 128 -9.81 18.55 -8.35
N LYS A 129 -10.91 18.23 -7.68
CA LYS A 129 -11.70 19.15 -6.84
C LYS A 129 -10.83 19.87 -5.81
N GLY A 130 -9.92 19.15 -5.15
CA GLY A 130 -9.02 19.75 -4.16
C GLY A 130 -8.01 20.72 -4.78
N LEU A 131 -7.39 20.35 -5.91
CA LEU A 131 -6.41 21.18 -6.59
C LEU A 131 -7.05 22.40 -7.29
N GLU A 132 -8.24 22.25 -7.85
CA GLU A 132 -9.03 23.35 -8.41
C GLU A 132 -9.44 24.35 -7.33
N ALA A 133 -9.82 23.88 -6.13
CA ALA A 133 -10.09 24.75 -4.99
C ALA A 133 -8.87 25.58 -4.57
N MET A 134 -7.66 25.13 -4.89
CA MET A 134 -6.39 25.86 -4.68
C MET A 134 -6.02 26.77 -5.86
N GLY A 135 -6.86 26.86 -6.90
CA GLY A 135 -6.66 27.73 -8.05
C GLY A 135 -5.98 27.07 -9.26
N ALA A 136 -5.87 25.74 -9.29
CA ALA A 136 -5.45 25.03 -10.50
C ALA A 136 -6.57 24.99 -11.55
N GLN A 137 -6.21 25.06 -12.83
CA GLN A 137 -7.08 24.73 -13.94
C GLN A 137 -6.74 23.32 -14.39
N ILE A 138 -7.71 22.40 -14.34
CA ILE A 138 -7.49 21.00 -14.68
C ILE A 138 -8.46 20.56 -15.77
N THR A 139 -7.93 19.98 -16.86
CA THR A 139 -8.74 19.38 -17.94
C THR A 139 -8.36 17.93 -18.17
N LEU A 140 -9.33 17.14 -18.66
CA LEU A 140 -9.09 15.79 -19.16
C LEU A 140 -9.13 15.79 -20.68
N GLU A 141 -7.97 15.62 -21.31
CA GLU A 141 -7.82 15.69 -22.77
C GLU A 141 -6.93 14.56 -23.26
N HIS A 142 -7.35 13.88 -24.33
CA HIS A 142 -6.56 12.84 -25.01
C HIS A 142 -6.02 11.73 -24.08
N GLY A 143 -6.71 11.45 -22.98
CA GLY A 143 -6.29 10.45 -22.01
C GLY A 143 -5.22 10.94 -21.02
N PHE A 144 -5.06 12.25 -20.87
CA PHE A 144 -4.21 12.90 -19.87
C PHE A 144 -5.05 13.80 -18.97
N ILE A 145 -4.61 13.93 -17.71
CA ILE A 145 -4.98 15.01 -16.81
C ILE A 145 -3.95 16.11 -17.01
N LYS A 146 -4.39 17.26 -17.52
CA LYS A 146 -3.56 18.43 -17.70
C LYS A 146 -3.93 19.45 -16.64
N GLY A 147 -2.96 19.86 -15.83
CA GLY A 147 -3.13 20.86 -14.81
C GLY A 147 -2.17 22.03 -15.03
N SER A 148 -2.66 23.25 -14.85
CA SER A 148 -1.83 24.45 -14.84
C SER A 148 -2.31 25.46 -13.80
N CYS A 149 -1.42 26.32 -13.34
CA CYS A 149 -1.76 27.45 -12.46
C CYS A 149 -0.73 28.57 -12.65
N SER A 150 -1.02 29.78 -12.15
CA SER A 150 0.01 30.81 -11.99
C SER A 150 0.81 30.56 -10.70
N ARG A 151 0.08 30.37 -9.61
CA ARG A 151 0.56 29.90 -8.30
C ARG A 151 -0.63 29.32 -7.55
N LEU A 152 -0.45 28.19 -6.89
CA LEU A 152 -1.48 27.64 -6.02
C LEU A 152 -1.69 28.53 -4.80
N THR A 153 -2.92 28.57 -4.29
CA THR A 153 -3.33 29.32 -3.11
C THR A 153 -3.92 28.40 -2.05
N GLY A 154 -3.82 28.82 -0.79
CA GLY A 154 -4.42 28.11 0.33
C GLY A 154 -5.95 28.06 0.23
N ALA A 155 -6.54 26.93 0.58
CA ALA A 155 -7.99 26.73 0.51
C ALA A 155 -8.52 25.86 1.66
N LYS A 156 -9.82 25.99 1.96
CA LYS A 156 -10.52 25.06 2.84
C LYS A 156 -11.22 23.99 1.99
N ILE A 157 -10.85 22.73 2.18
CA ILE A 157 -11.29 21.61 1.33
C ILE A 157 -11.86 20.52 2.23
N TYR A 158 -13.11 20.14 1.96
CA TYR A 158 -13.75 18.97 2.56
C TYR A 158 -13.75 17.82 1.56
N LEU A 159 -13.20 16.67 1.96
CA LEU A 159 -13.22 15.46 1.13
C LEU A 159 -14.49 14.65 1.41
N ASP A 160 -15.23 14.28 0.38
CA ASP A 160 -16.49 13.52 0.54
C ASP A 160 -16.23 12.07 1.01
N PHE A 161 -15.00 11.59 0.82
CA PHE A 161 -14.48 10.32 1.32
C PHE A 161 -13.00 10.51 1.71
N PRO A 162 -12.51 9.89 2.80
CA PRO A 162 -11.11 9.98 3.24
C PRO A 162 -10.18 9.22 2.28
N SER A 163 -9.98 9.78 1.08
CA SER A 163 -9.15 9.22 0.04
C SER A 163 -7.67 9.45 0.37
N VAL A 164 -6.92 8.36 0.53
CA VAL A 164 -5.46 8.36 0.78
C VAL A 164 -4.76 9.21 -0.27
N GLY A 165 -4.92 8.85 -1.55
CA GLY A 165 -4.22 9.55 -2.62
C GLY A 165 -4.63 11.02 -2.77
N ALA A 166 -5.89 11.38 -2.51
CA ALA A 166 -6.33 12.78 -2.60
C ALA A 166 -5.71 13.59 -1.46
N THR A 167 -5.70 13.03 -0.25
CA THR A 167 -5.05 13.63 0.92
C THR A 167 -3.56 13.87 0.64
N GLU A 168 -2.84 12.87 0.12
CA GLU A 168 -1.41 12.99 -0.23
C GLU A 168 -1.16 14.07 -1.29
N ASN A 169 -1.91 14.05 -2.41
CA ASN A 169 -1.71 14.98 -3.51
C ASN A 169 -1.94 16.44 -3.08
N ILE A 170 -3.05 16.68 -2.37
CA ILE A 170 -3.41 18.02 -1.95
C ILE A 170 -2.46 18.50 -0.85
N MET A 171 -2.04 17.62 0.07
CA MET A 171 -1.04 17.94 1.09
C MET A 171 0.29 18.36 0.48
N MET A 172 0.81 17.58 -0.48
CA MET A 172 2.04 17.92 -1.21
C MET A 172 1.88 19.27 -1.92
N ALA A 173 0.77 19.47 -2.63
CA ALA A 173 0.51 20.70 -3.36
C ALA A 173 0.45 21.94 -2.43
N ALA A 174 -0.14 21.79 -1.25
CA ALA A 174 -0.31 22.86 -0.28
C ALA A 174 0.99 23.35 0.35
N THR A 175 2.07 22.55 0.31
CA THR A 175 3.35 22.92 0.93
C THR A 175 4.00 24.15 0.31
N LEU A 176 3.81 24.41 -1.00
CA LEU A 176 4.36 25.58 -1.71
C LEU A 176 3.28 26.60 -2.12
N ALA A 177 2.02 26.36 -1.74
CA ALA A 177 0.91 27.26 -2.04
C ALA A 177 1.04 28.59 -1.28
N ASN A 178 0.40 29.65 -1.76
CA ASN A 178 0.32 30.91 -1.03
C ASN A 178 -0.81 30.88 -0.01
N GLY A 179 -0.48 30.89 1.28
CA GLY A 179 -1.44 30.93 2.38
C GLY A 179 -1.63 29.58 3.08
N GLN A 180 -2.74 29.45 3.81
CA GLN A 180 -3.05 28.25 4.58
C GLN A 180 -4.09 27.38 3.86
N THR A 181 -3.80 26.08 3.78
CA THR A 181 -4.76 25.05 3.36
C THR A 181 -5.27 24.28 4.57
N VAL A 182 -6.57 24.02 4.62
CA VAL A 182 -7.22 23.18 5.63
C VAL A 182 -7.95 22.05 4.92
N LEU A 183 -7.54 20.82 5.19
CA LEU A 183 -8.17 19.61 4.66
C LEU A 183 -9.00 18.96 5.75
N GLU A 184 -10.28 18.72 5.50
CA GLU A 184 -11.23 18.07 6.42
C GLU A 184 -11.69 16.72 5.87
N ASN A 185 -11.99 15.78 6.77
CA ASN A 185 -12.34 14.39 6.46
C ASN A 185 -11.24 13.67 5.65
N VAL A 186 -9.99 13.87 6.07
CA VAL A 186 -8.81 13.30 5.41
C VAL A 186 -8.59 11.83 5.74
N ALA A 187 -7.77 11.18 4.91
CA ALA A 187 -7.15 9.91 5.24
C ALA A 187 -6.24 10.03 6.48
N LYS A 188 -6.21 8.98 7.31
CA LYS A 188 -5.48 8.94 8.60
C LYS A 188 -4.41 7.86 8.64
N GLU A 189 -4.25 7.14 7.54
CA GLU A 189 -3.34 6.04 7.38
C GLU A 189 -1.91 6.41 7.83
N PRO A 190 -1.14 5.47 8.40
CA PRO A 190 0.25 5.73 8.80
C PRO A 190 1.11 6.33 7.68
N GLU A 191 0.83 5.99 6.43
CA GLU A 191 1.51 6.55 5.27
C GLU A 191 1.27 8.07 5.09
N ILE A 192 0.11 8.59 5.50
CA ILE A 192 -0.20 10.03 5.53
C ILE A 192 0.66 10.74 6.58
N VAL A 193 0.81 10.12 7.74
CA VAL A 193 1.65 10.65 8.83
C VAL A 193 3.12 10.66 8.40
N ASP A 194 3.58 9.59 7.75
CA ASP A 194 4.95 9.49 7.24
C ASP A 194 5.25 10.55 6.18
N LEU A 195 4.31 10.78 5.23
CA LEU A 195 4.44 11.86 4.25
C LEU A 195 4.51 13.25 4.92
N ALA A 196 3.65 13.52 5.92
CA ALA A 196 3.68 14.79 6.64
C ALA A 196 5.00 15.00 7.38
N ASN A 197 5.53 13.95 8.02
CA ASN A 197 6.82 13.97 8.70
C ASN A 197 7.97 14.21 7.73
N PHE A 198 7.95 13.54 6.57
CA PHE A 198 8.90 13.77 5.48
C PHE A 198 8.87 15.23 5.02
N LEU A 199 7.70 15.76 4.67
CA LEU A 199 7.56 17.15 4.23
C LEU A 199 8.07 18.15 5.29
N ASN A 200 7.72 17.94 6.56
CA ASN A 200 8.19 18.76 7.68
C ASN A 200 9.71 18.68 7.86
N SER A 201 10.33 17.50 7.63
CA SER A 201 11.79 17.34 7.68
C SER A 201 12.51 18.18 6.63
N LEU A 202 11.82 18.53 5.53
CA LEU A 202 12.32 19.43 4.48
C LEU A 202 11.96 20.91 4.73
N GLY A 203 11.31 21.23 5.86
CA GLY A 203 10.93 22.61 6.22
C GLY A 203 9.47 22.99 5.91
N ALA A 204 8.62 22.04 5.53
CA ALA A 204 7.19 22.29 5.41
C ALA A 204 6.55 22.56 6.79
N LYS A 205 5.30 23.04 6.78
CA LYS A 205 4.50 23.28 7.98
C LYS A 205 3.18 22.54 7.92
N VAL A 206 3.24 21.22 8.05
CA VAL A 206 2.08 20.31 8.03
C VAL A 206 1.76 19.88 9.46
N ARG A 207 0.50 20.07 9.89
CA ARG A 207 0.01 19.68 11.22
C ARG A 207 -1.31 18.92 11.14
N GLY A 208 -1.53 18.00 12.08
CA GLY A 208 -2.79 17.25 12.21
C GLY A 208 -2.88 15.96 11.40
N ALA A 209 -1.79 15.53 10.74
CA ALA A 209 -1.75 14.22 10.09
C ALA A 209 -2.04 13.09 11.12
N GLY A 210 -2.86 12.11 10.73
CA GLY A 210 -3.41 11.09 11.63
C GLY A 210 -4.71 11.50 12.34
N THR A 211 -5.19 12.74 12.15
CA THR A 211 -6.49 13.22 12.65
C THR A 211 -7.45 13.48 11.48
N ASP A 212 -8.70 13.89 11.76
CA ASP A 212 -9.69 14.24 10.74
C ASP A 212 -9.37 15.54 9.96
N VAL A 213 -8.43 16.35 10.45
CA VAL A 213 -8.13 17.67 9.88
C VAL A 213 -6.62 17.87 9.75
N ILE A 214 -6.16 18.19 8.54
CA ILE A 214 -4.77 18.57 8.28
C ILE A 214 -4.72 20.05 7.91
N LYS A 215 -3.82 20.79 8.56
CA LYS A 215 -3.55 22.19 8.27
C LYS A 215 -2.14 22.34 7.72
N ILE A 216 -2.01 23.01 6.59
CA ILE A 216 -0.75 23.25 5.91
C ILE A 216 -0.56 24.75 5.73
N GLU A 217 0.51 25.32 6.28
CA GLU A 217 0.96 26.67 5.93
C GLU A 217 1.98 26.57 4.82
N GLY A 218 1.67 27.13 3.65
CA GLY A 218 2.59 27.11 2.53
C GLY A 218 3.87 27.92 2.78
N VAL A 219 4.99 27.40 2.28
CA VAL A 219 6.33 28.00 2.37
C VAL A 219 6.88 28.32 0.98
N GLN A 220 7.96 29.10 0.90
CA GLN A 220 8.52 29.49 -0.39
C GLN A 220 9.32 28.36 -1.05
N GLN A 221 10.00 27.54 -0.26
CA GLN A 221 10.85 26.45 -0.74
C GLN A 221 10.95 25.35 0.33
N LEU A 222 11.22 24.13 -0.12
CA LEU A 222 11.59 23.00 0.74
C LEU A 222 13.05 22.64 0.49
N GLY A 223 13.80 22.39 1.56
CA GLY A 223 15.21 21.97 1.48
C GLY A 223 15.37 20.50 1.12
N GLY A 224 16.59 19.99 1.32
CA GLY A 224 16.93 18.58 1.16
C GLY A 224 17.10 17.88 2.50
N GLY A 225 17.46 16.60 2.47
CA GLY A 225 17.69 15.87 3.71
C GLY A 225 17.73 14.36 3.54
N ARG A 226 17.86 13.67 4.67
CA ARG A 226 17.87 12.20 4.75
C ARG A 226 16.61 11.75 5.48
N TYR A 227 15.88 10.78 4.92
CA TYR A 227 14.62 10.33 5.50
C TYR A 227 14.42 8.81 5.36
N PRO A 228 14.23 8.07 6.46
CA PRO A 228 13.87 6.65 6.42
C PRO A 228 12.35 6.46 6.30
N VAL A 229 11.91 5.71 5.29
CA VAL A 229 10.49 5.34 5.14
C VAL A 229 10.09 4.36 6.25
N ILE A 230 8.87 4.52 6.77
CA ILE A 230 8.32 3.61 7.81
C ILE A 230 8.25 2.16 7.33
N PRO A 231 8.21 1.16 8.23
CA PRO A 231 8.03 -0.22 7.83
C PRO A 231 6.66 -0.54 7.23
N ASP A 232 6.59 -1.54 6.34
CA ASP A 232 5.36 -1.94 5.66
C ASP A 232 4.42 -2.73 6.57
N ARG A 233 3.41 -2.03 7.10
CA ARG A 233 2.37 -2.62 7.95
C ARG A 233 1.55 -3.73 7.27
N ILE A 234 1.46 -3.74 5.93
CA ILE A 234 0.72 -4.76 5.18
C ILE A 234 1.58 -5.99 4.94
N GLU A 235 2.88 -5.80 4.67
CA GLU A 235 3.83 -6.91 4.67
C GLU A 235 3.92 -7.57 6.05
N ALA A 236 4.10 -6.77 7.11
CA ALA A 236 4.08 -7.25 8.49
C ALA A 236 2.80 -8.06 8.76
N GLY A 237 1.64 -7.47 8.45
CA GLY A 237 0.36 -8.14 8.62
C GLY A 237 0.23 -9.43 7.82
N THR A 238 0.81 -9.51 6.62
CA THR A 238 0.80 -10.72 5.80
C THR A 238 1.57 -11.86 6.48
N PHE A 239 2.74 -11.58 7.06
CA PHE A 239 3.48 -12.57 7.86
C PHE A 239 2.78 -12.92 9.17
N MET A 240 2.10 -11.96 9.82
CA MET A 240 1.28 -12.24 11.00
C MET A 240 0.17 -13.25 10.69
N VAL A 241 -0.53 -13.04 9.57
CA VAL A 241 -1.59 -13.96 9.11
C VAL A 241 -1.01 -15.30 8.67
N ALA A 242 0.15 -15.32 8.00
CA ALA A 242 0.80 -16.56 7.61
C ALA A 242 1.22 -17.41 8.82
N ALA A 243 1.76 -16.78 9.88
CA ALA A 243 2.06 -17.45 11.14
C ALA A 243 0.80 -18.03 11.79
N ALA A 244 -0.27 -17.24 11.86
CA ALA A 244 -1.55 -17.69 12.41
C ALA A 244 -2.15 -18.87 11.61
N ALA A 245 -2.20 -18.76 10.29
CA ALA A 245 -2.80 -19.76 9.42
C ALA A 245 -2.05 -21.10 9.44
N THR A 246 -0.72 -21.08 9.56
CA THR A 246 0.13 -22.28 9.54
C THR A 246 0.32 -22.94 10.91
N GLY A 247 -0.26 -22.38 11.98
CA GLY A 247 0.01 -22.85 13.35
C GLY A 247 1.46 -22.61 13.77
N GLY A 248 2.02 -21.48 13.33
CA GLY A 248 3.43 -21.11 13.47
C GLY A 248 3.76 -20.28 14.71
N ASP A 249 5.03 -19.91 14.80
CA ASP A 249 5.61 -19.04 15.83
C ASP A 249 6.65 -18.12 15.15
N LEU A 250 6.22 -16.92 14.77
CA LEU A 250 7.06 -15.94 14.08
C LEU A 250 7.32 -14.72 14.96
N LEU A 251 8.58 -14.32 15.02
CA LEU A 251 8.99 -12.97 15.41
C LEU A 251 9.07 -12.10 14.15
N ILE A 252 8.32 -11.00 14.13
CA ILE A 252 8.28 -10.06 13.01
C ILE A 252 8.98 -8.79 13.47
N GLU A 253 10.13 -8.52 12.87
CA GLU A 253 10.97 -7.37 13.19
C GLU A 253 10.70 -6.19 12.24
N GLN A 254 11.03 -4.99 12.72
CA GLN A 254 10.78 -3.73 12.01
C GLN A 254 9.30 -3.54 11.74
N VAL A 255 8.51 -3.50 12.80
CA VAL A 255 7.10 -3.19 12.75
C VAL A 255 6.78 -2.14 13.80
N ILE A 256 5.85 -1.25 13.49
CA ILE A 256 5.32 -0.29 14.47
C ILE A 256 3.97 -0.85 14.92
N PRO A 257 3.82 -1.38 16.15
CA PRO A 257 2.61 -2.10 16.56
C PRO A 257 1.31 -1.29 16.39
N THR A 258 1.36 0.01 16.68
CA THR A 258 0.22 0.93 16.52
C THR A 258 -0.27 1.06 15.08
N HIS A 259 0.55 0.75 14.07
CA HIS A 259 0.15 0.77 12.66
C HIS A 259 -0.69 -0.45 12.26
N VAL A 260 -0.63 -1.55 13.03
CA VAL A 260 -1.31 -2.83 12.76
C VAL A 260 -2.32 -3.22 13.84
N GLU A 261 -2.63 -2.32 14.78
CA GLU A 261 -3.54 -2.57 15.90
C GLU A 261 -4.90 -3.20 15.50
N PRO A 262 -5.59 -2.77 14.42
CA PRO A 262 -6.85 -3.40 14.02
C PRO A 262 -6.69 -4.87 13.59
N LEU A 263 -5.54 -5.21 13.00
CA LEU A 263 -5.21 -6.59 12.65
C LEU A 263 -4.88 -7.39 13.90
N ILE A 264 -4.10 -6.84 14.84
CA ILE A 264 -3.80 -7.47 16.12
C ILE A 264 -5.09 -7.82 16.86
N ALA A 265 -6.03 -6.88 16.95
CA ALA A 265 -7.32 -7.08 17.60
C ALA A 265 -8.10 -8.25 16.97
N LYS A 266 -8.15 -8.32 15.62
CA LYS A 266 -8.84 -9.41 14.91
C LYS A 266 -8.13 -10.76 15.03
N LEU A 267 -6.80 -10.79 15.04
CA LEU A 267 -6.05 -12.03 15.29
C LEU A 267 -6.29 -12.55 16.72
N ARG A 268 -6.30 -11.66 17.72
CA ARG A 268 -6.64 -12.01 19.11
C ARG A 268 -8.08 -12.54 19.23
N GLU A 269 -9.04 -11.90 18.56
CA GLU A 269 -10.44 -12.38 18.48
C GLU A 269 -10.53 -13.80 17.86
N ALA A 270 -9.68 -14.07 16.86
CA ALA A 270 -9.54 -15.39 16.24
C ALA A 270 -8.74 -16.42 17.09
N ASN A 271 -8.42 -16.10 18.34
CA ASN A 271 -7.66 -16.94 19.28
C ASN A 271 -6.15 -17.08 18.96
N VAL A 272 -5.55 -16.09 18.30
CA VAL A 272 -4.10 -16.02 18.06
C VAL A 272 -3.40 -15.24 19.18
N LYS A 273 -2.28 -15.75 19.69
CA LYS A 273 -1.46 -15.04 20.68
C LYS A 273 -0.54 -14.05 19.95
N VAL A 274 -0.72 -12.77 20.24
CA VAL A 274 0.08 -11.69 19.66
C VAL A 274 0.74 -10.90 20.78
N PHE A 275 2.07 -10.86 20.79
CA PHE A 275 2.87 -10.15 21.78
C PHE A 275 3.57 -8.98 21.10
N GLU A 276 3.31 -7.79 21.60
CA GLU A 276 3.86 -6.53 21.08
C GLU A 276 5.11 -6.18 21.90
N GLN A 277 6.17 -5.79 21.22
CA GLN A 277 7.40 -5.19 21.75
C GLN A 277 7.68 -3.92 20.95
N ASP A 278 8.67 -3.12 21.36
CA ASP A 278 8.91 -1.77 20.82
C ASP A 278 8.87 -1.69 19.28
N ASP A 279 9.70 -2.48 18.60
CA ASP A 279 9.81 -2.54 17.14
C ASP A 279 9.50 -3.92 16.53
N ASN A 280 8.96 -4.82 17.36
CA ASN A 280 8.76 -6.23 17.02
C ASN A 280 7.38 -6.74 17.45
N ILE A 281 6.84 -7.70 16.69
CA ILE A 281 5.63 -8.43 17.08
C ILE A 281 5.89 -9.93 16.98
N ARG A 282 5.62 -10.66 18.05
CA ARG A 282 5.60 -12.13 18.01
C ARG A 282 4.17 -12.62 17.82
N VAL A 283 3.96 -13.49 16.83
CA VAL A 283 2.69 -14.16 16.56
C VAL A 283 2.86 -15.65 16.79
N LEU A 284 2.13 -16.19 17.77
CA LEU A 284 2.11 -17.60 18.12
C LEU A 284 0.68 -18.15 17.94
N SER A 285 0.56 -19.25 17.20
CA SER A 285 -0.70 -19.94 16.97
C SER A 285 -0.59 -21.41 17.35
N ASP A 286 -0.75 -21.69 18.64
CA ASP A 286 -0.65 -23.02 19.26
C ASP A 286 -2.01 -23.61 19.69
N GLU A 287 -3.10 -22.89 19.45
CA GLU A 287 -4.46 -23.28 19.81
C GLU A 287 -5.41 -23.22 18.59
N PRO A 288 -6.56 -23.93 18.62
CA PRO A 288 -7.55 -23.84 17.56
C PRO A 288 -8.07 -22.41 17.37
N LEU A 289 -8.07 -21.96 16.11
CA LEU A 289 -8.60 -20.66 15.73
C LEU A 289 -10.13 -20.59 15.85
N LYS A 290 -10.66 -19.38 16.03
CA LYS A 290 -12.10 -19.09 16.09
C LYS A 290 -12.55 -18.29 14.87
N ALA A 291 -13.74 -18.63 14.37
CA ALA A 291 -14.38 -17.87 13.30
C ALA A 291 -14.71 -16.46 13.80
N ILE A 292 -14.52 -15.46 12.93
CA ILE A 292 -14.67 -14.04 13.27
C ILE A 292 -15.30 -13.27 12.12
N ASP A 293 -15.82 -12.09 12.42
CA ASP A 293 -16.34 -11.17 11.41
C ASP A 293 -15.40 -9.99 11.20
N ILE A 294 -15.20 -9.60 9.94
CA ILE A 294 -14.31 -8.51 9.54
C ILE A 294 -15.09 -7.53 8.68
N LYS A 295 -14.98 -6.24 9.01
CA LYS A 295 -15.52 -5.15 8.19
C LYS A 295 -14.38 -4.20 7.85
N THR A 296 -14.08 -4.03 6.56
CA THR A 296 -13.05 -3.09 6.12
C THR A 296 -13.55 -1.66 6.25
N LEU A 297 -12.67 -0.76 6.68
CA LEU A 297 -12.95 0.67 6.88
C LEU A 297 -11.65 1.46 6.62
N PRO A 298 -11.73 2.78 6.35
CA PRO A 298 -10.56 3.67 6.40
C PRO A 298 -9.84 3.56 7.75
N TYR A 299 -8.52 3.82 7.78
CA TYR A 299 -7.76 3.77 9.03
C TYR A 299 -8.33 4.77 10.07
N PRO A 300 -8.43 4.40 11.37
CA PRO A 300 -7.87 3.23 12.06
C PRO A 300 -8.76 1.98 12.02
N GLY A 301 -9.72 1.87 11.10
CA GLY A 301 -10.48 0.64 10.89
C GLY A 301 -9.65 -0.49 10.25
N PHE A 302 -10.27 -1.67 10.13
CA PHE A 302 -9.58 -2.84 9.55
C PHE A 302 -9.20 -2.57 8.08
N PRO A 303 -7.91 -2.70 7.70
CA PRO A 303 -7.45 -2.29 6.38
C PRO A 303 -7.90 -3.26 5.29
N THR A 304 -8.51 -2.73 4.23
CA THR A 304 -8.87 -3.49 3.02
C THR A 304 -7.68 -4.24 2.40
N ASP A 305 -6.46 -3.74 2.61
CA ASP A 305 -5.23 -4.38 2.12
C ASP A 305 -4.87 -5.69 2.83
N MET A 306 -5.48 -5.99 3.99
CA MET A 306 -5.34 -7.25 4.73
C MET A 306 -6.54 -8.19 4.56
N GLN A 307 -7.58 -7.74 3.88
CA GLN A 307 -8.85 -8.45 3.73
C GLN A 307 -8.66 -9.84 3.09
N SER A 308 -7.90 -9.90 2.01
CA SER A 308 -7.70 -11.14 1.24
C SER A 308 -6.88 -12.17 2.02
N GLN A 309 -5.82 -11.74 2.71
CA GLN A 309 -4.96 -12.60 3.52
C GLN A 309 -5.75 -13.21 4.69
N MET A 310 -6.57 -12.40 5.38
CA MET A 310 -7.47 -12.91 6.42
C MET A 310 -8.48 -13.92 5.85
N MET A 311 -9.04 -13.65 4.67
CA MET A 311 -9.94 -14.60 4.01
C MET A 311 -9.27 -15.96 3.80
N ALA A 312 -8.00 -15.98 3.37
CA ALA A 312 -7.23 -17.22 3.21
C ALA A 312 -7.14 -18.01 4.52
N MET A 313 -6.75 -17.36 5.62
CA MET A 313 -6.70 -17.99 6.95
C MET A 313 -8.07 -18.57 7.36
N LEU A 314 -9.14 -17.78 7.20
CA LEU A 314 -10.49 -18.14 7.63
C LEU A 314 -11.08 -19.33 6.88
N THR A 315 -10.57 -19.68 5.70
CA THR A 315 -11.03 -20.87 4.96
C THR A 315 -10.86 -22.18 5.75
N MET A 316 -9.91 -22.23 6.69
CA MET A 316 -9.58 -23.41 7.49
C MET A 316 -10.08 -23.33 8.94
N VAL A 317 -10.74 -22.23 9.31
CA VAL A 317 -11.19 -21.96 10.69
C VAL A 317 -12.59 -22.50 10.92
N LYS A 318 -12.75 -23.42 11.87
CA LYS A 318 -14.04 -24.08 12.17
C LYS A 318 -15.12 -23.04 12.50
N GLY A 319 -16.21 -23.06 11.73
CA GLY A 319 -17.36 -22.18 11.90
C GLY A 319 -17.68 -21.42 10.61
N THR A 320 -18.42 -20.33 10.76
CA THR A 320 -18.73 -19.40 9.66
C THR A 320 -18.19 -18.03 10.01
N SER A 321 -17.40 -17.47 9.11
CA SER A 321 -16.84 -16.11 9.22
C SER A 321 -17.44 -15.23 8.14
N VAL A 322 -17.60 -13.94 8.41
CA VAL A 322 -18.09 -12.97 7.43
C VAL A 322 -17.06 -11.87 7.19
N ILE A 323 -16.79 -11.57 5.92
CA ILE A 323 -15.99 -10.41 5.52
C ILE A 323 -16.88 -9.45 4.75
N VAL A 324 -16.94 -8.19 5.17
CA VAL A 324 -17.62 -7.10 4.48
C VAL A 324 -16.58 -6.09 3.97
N GLU A 325 -16.48 -5.92 2.66
CA GLU A 325 -15.56 -4.99 2.01
C GLU A 325 -16.26 -3.66 1.65
N ASN A 326 -15.98 -2.59 2.40
CA ASN A 326 -16.61 -1.28 2.19
C ASN A 326 -15.76 -0.28 1.40
N VAL A 327 -14.50 -0.61 1.10
CA VAL A 327 -13.57 0.30 0.43
C VAL A 327 -13.51 0.03 -1.07
N PHE A 328 -13.50 -1.24 -1.49
CA PHE A 328 -13.35 -1.62 -2.90
C PHE A 328 -14.38 -2.66 -3.35
N GLU A 329 -15.24 -2.30 -4.30
CA GLU A 329 -16.41 -3.09 -4.69
C GLU A 329 -16.09 -4.49 -5.23
N ASN A 330 -14.95 -4.64 -5.91
CA ASN A 330 -14.58 -5.87 -6.61
C ASN A 330 -13.37 -6.58 -5.99
N ARG A 331 -13.05 -6.33 -4.71
CA ARG A 331 -11.85 -6.89 -4.07
C ARG A 331 -12.02 -8.31 -3.52
N LEU A 332 -13.22 -8.87 -3.60
CA LEU A 332 -13.50 -10.25 -3.15
C LEU A 332 -13.22 -11.33 -4.22
N GLN A 333 -12.69 -10.96 -5.40
CA GLN A 333 -12.43 -11.88 -6.51
C GLN A 333 -11.49 -13.06 -6.18
N VAL A 334 -10.59 -12.88 -5.22
CA VAL A 334 -9.70 -13.98 -4.76
C VAL A 334 -10.48 -15.18 -4.22
N ALA A 335 -11.74 -14.99 -3.80
CA ALA A 335 -12.60 -16.06 -3.34
C ALA A 335 -12.79 -17.16 -4.40
N ASP A 336 -12.78 -16.82 -5.69
CA ASP A 336 -12.93 -17.81 -6.76
C ASP A 336 -11.70 -18.70 -6.90
N GLU A 337 -10.51 -18.15 -6.67
CA GLU A 337 -9.27 -18.93 -6.62
C GLU A 337 -9.22 -19.83 -5.38
N PHE A 338 -9.72 -19.37 -4.22
CA PHE A 338 -9.86 -20.24 -3.05
C PHE A 338 -10.88 -21.36 -3.27
N LYS A 339 -11.98 -21.12 -3.98
CA LYS A 339 -12.93 -22.18 -4.36
C LYS A 339 -12.27 -23.25 -5.24
N ARG A 340 -11.35 -22.86 -6.14
CA ARG A 340 -10.54 -23.83 -6.92
C ARG A 340 -9.67 -24.71 -6.03
N MET A 341 -9.24 -24.19 -4.87
CA MET A 341 -8.53 -24.93 -3.82
C MET A 341 -9.47 -25.69 -2.85
N GLY A 342 -10.78 -25.71 -3.13
CA GLY A 342 -11.78 -26.43 -2.33
C GLY A 342 -12.46 -25.62 -1.22
N ALA A 343 -12.17 -24.32 -1.10
CA ALA A 343 -12.80 -23.46 -0.09
C ALA A 343 -14.32 -23.33 -0.29
N LYS A 344 -15.06 -23.25 0.82
CA LYS A 344 -16.50 -22.97 0.81
C LYS A 344 -16.77 -21.50 1.10
N ILE A 345 -16.88 -20.71 0.04
CA ILE A 345 -17.10 -19.27 0.13
C ILE A 345 -18.30 -18.88 -0.74
N LYS A 346 -19.26 -18.15 -0.18
CA LYS A 346 -20.33 -17.49 -0.95
C LYS A 346 -20.08 -15.99 -0.93
N VAL A 347 -19.99 -15.37 -2.10
CA VAL A 347 -19.87 -13.92 -2.25
C VAL A 347 -21.20 -13.37 -2.72
N GLU A 348 -21.71 -12.35 -2.02
CA GLU A 348 -22.95 -11.65 -2.34
C GLU A 348 -22.73 -10.14 -2.16
N GLY A 349 -22.67 -9.42 -3.28
CA GLY A 349 -22.29 -8.01 -3.30
C GLY A 349 -20.92 -7.79 -2.66
N ARG A 350 -20.88 -7.01 -1.58
CA ARG A 350 -19.67 -6.65 -0.82
C ARG A 350 -19.37 -7.59 0.36
N THR A 351 -20.10 -8.71 0.46
CA THR A 351 -20.00 -9.63 1.58
C THR A 351 -19.51 -10.99 1.10
N ALA A 352 -18.50 -11.54 1.76
CA ALA A 352 -18.08 -12.92 1.63
C ALA A 352 -18.42 -13.69 2.90
N VAL A 353 -19.17 -14.77 2.77
CA VAL A 353 -19.48 -15.73 3.83
C VAL A 353 -18.58 -16.94 3.65
N ILE A 354 -17.69 -17.19 4.60
CA ILE A 354 -16.67 -18.25 4.56
C ILE A 354 -17.08 -19.34 5.55
N GLN A 355 -17.32 -20.54 5.05
CA GLN A 355 -17.50 -21.73 5.89
C GLN A 355 -16.18 -22.46 5.99
N GLY A 356 -15.64 -22.55 7.21
CA GLY A 356 -14.40 -23.27 7.47
C GLY A 356 -14.45 -24.73 7.03
N ILE A 357 -13.42 -25.16 6.32
CA ILE A 357 -13.22 -26.56 5.92
C ILE A 357 -12.05 -27.18 6.67
N LYS A 358 -11.94 -28.51 6.61
CA LYS A 358 -10.86 -29.23 7.29
C LYS A 358 -9.51 -29.09 6.59
N ARG A 359 -9.52 -29.01 5.26
CA ARG A 359 -8.34 -29.13 4.38
C ARG A 359 -8.58 -28.35 3.08
N LEU A 360 -7.68 -27.44 2.73
CA LEU A 360 -7.55 -26.91 1.38
C LEU A 360 -6.71 -27.87 0.53
N GLN A 361 -6.89 -27.82 -0.79
CA GLN A 361 -6.12 -28.63 -1.75
C GLN A 361 -5.23 -27.72 -2.60
N GLY A 362 -4.00 -28.16 -2.83
CA GLY A 362 -3.10 -27.54 -3.78
C GLY A 362 -3.70 -27.54 -5.18
N ALA A 363 -3.61 -26.40 -5.87
CA ALA A 363 -4.17 -26.22 -7.20
C ALA A 363 -3.35 -25.21 -8.01
N GLN A 364 -3.61 -25.17 -9.32
CA GLN A 364 -3.15 -24.06 -10.16
C GLN A 364 -4.11 -22.88 -10.02
N VAL A 365 -3.57 -21.77 -9.52
CA VAL A 365 -4.29 -20.52 -9.22
C VAL A 365 -3.60 -19.32 -9.85
N LYS A 366 -4.31 -18.20 -9.94
CA LYS A 366 -3.83 -17.00 -10.61
C LYS A 366 -4.02 -15.76 -9.76
N ALA A 367 -2.94 -15.01 -9.52
CA ALA A 367 -3.05 -13.69 -8.90
C ALA A 367 -3.81 -12.71 -9.81
N SER A 368 -4.88 -12.12 -9.28
CA SER A 368 -5.70 -11.07 -9.91
C SER A 368 -5.18 -9.65 -9.61
N ASP A 369 -4.59 -9.49 -8.42
CA ASP A 369 -3.97 -8.27 -7.91
C ASP A 369 -2.88 -8.58 -6.87
N LEU A 370 -2.24 -7.53 -6.34
CA LEU A 370 -1.13 -7.61 -5.40
C LEU A 370 -1.49 -8.37 -4.11
N ARG A 371 -2.62 -8.04 -3.46
CA ARG A 371 -2.98 -8.60 -2.16
C ARG A 371 -3.66 -9.95 -2.30
N ALA A 372 -4.41 -10.16 -3.39
CA ALA A 372 -4.88 -11.50 -3.77
C ALA A 372 -3.71 -12.47 -3.97
N GLY A 373 -2.63 -12.04 -4.63
CA GLY A 373 -1.42 -12.86 -4.80
C GLY A 373 -0.80 -13.31 -3.47
N ALA A 374 -0.65 -12.40 -2.50
CA ALA A 374 -0.18 -12.76 -1.16
C ALA A 374 -1.15 -13.67 -0.40
N ALA A 375 -2.46 -13.47 -0.57
CA ALA A 375 -3.46 -14.32 0.01
C ALA A 375 -3.43 -15.76 -0.56
N LEU A 376 -3.12 -15.90 -1.86
CA LEU A 376 -2.88 -17.22 -2.49
C LEU A 376 -1.60 -17.88 -1.96
N ILE A 377 -0.57 -17.11 -1.61
CA ILE A 377 0.59 -17.65 -0.90
C ILE A 377 0.17 -18.22 0.45
N VAL A 378 -0.58 -17.45 1.26
CA VAL A 378 -1.09 -17.92 2.56
C VAL A 378 -1.93 -19.19 2.41
N ALA A 379 -2.84 -19.23 1.43
CA ALA A 379 -3.65 -20.42 1.13
C ALA A 379 -2.79 -21.62 0.71
N GLY A 380 -1.76 -21.40 -0.11
CA GLY A 380 -0.82 -22.44 -0.54
C GLY A 380 0.00 -23.02 0.61
N LEU A 381 0.37 -22.21 1.60
CA LEU A 381 1.11 -22.67 2.79
C LEU A 381 0.29 -23.63 3.68
N ILE A 382 -1.04 -23.49 3.68
CA ILE A 382 -1.96 -24.30 4.50
C ILE A 382 -2.73 -25.37 3.71
N ALA A 383 -2.48 -25.49 2.41
CA ALA A 383 -3.11 -26.49 1.55
C ALA A 383 -2.38 -27.84 1.57
N GLU A 384 -3.11 -28.93 1.30
CA GLU A 384 -2.53 -30.25 1.07
C GLU A 384 -2.05 -30.38 -0.37
N GLY A 385 -0.77 -30.75 -0.54
CA GLY A 385 -0.14 -30.89 -1.86
C GLY A 385 0.47 -29.60 -2.39
N ASP A 386 0.66 -29.55 -3.71
CA ASP A 386 1.38 -28.47 -4.38
C ASP A 386 0.43 -27.43 -4.97
N THR A 387 0.71 -26.16 -4.68
CA THR A 387 0.01 -24.99 -5.25
C THR A 387 0.92 -24.30 -6.25
N GLU A 388 0.41 -24.05 -7.46
CA GLU A 388 1.10 -23.27 -8.50
C GLU A 388 0.41 -21.92 -8.65
N ILE A 389 1.10 -20.83 -8.31
CA ILE A 389 0.60 -19.47 -8.43
C ILE A 389 1.16 -18.82 -9.70
N CYS A 390 0.25 -18.53 -10.64
CA CYS A 390 0.54 -17.76 -11.84
C CYS A 390 0.39 -16.25 -11.60
N ASN A 391 0.89 -15.44 -12.54
CA ASN A 391 0.83 -13.97 -12.51
C ASN A 391 1.57 -13.31 -11.33
N ILE A 392 2.71 -13.87 -10.93
CA ILE A 392 3.45 -13.38 -9.75
C ILE A 392 3.98 -11.95 -9.92
N ARG A 393 3.98 -11.41 -11.14
CA ARG A 393 4.18 -9.99 -11.43
C ARG A 393 3.29 -9.06 -10.60
N TYR A 394 2.13 -9.51 -10.11
CA TYR A 394 1.31 -8.70 -9.21
C TYR A 394 1.86 -8.67 -7.78
N ILE A 395 2.47 -9.78 -7.33
CA ILE A 395 3.11 -9.91 -6.01
C ILE A 395 4.37 -9.05 -5.96
N ASP A 396 5.18 -9.13 -7.03
CA ASP A 396 6.43 -8.36 -7.19
C ASP A 396 6.24 -6.82 -7.16
N ARG A 397 4.98 -6.35 -7.25
CA ARG A 397 4.64 -4.93 -7.13
C ARG A 397 4.58 -4.42 -5.69
N GLY A 398 4.68 -5.27 -4.68
CA GLY A 398 4.51 -4.83 -3.30
C GLY A 398 4.99 -5.79 -2.22
N TYR A 399 5.71 -6.84 -2.57
CA TYR A 399 6.46 -7.65 -1.63
C TYR A 399 7.88 -7.86 -2.15
N GLU A 400 8.87 -7.56 -1.31
CA GLU A 400 10.29 -7.69 -1.62
C GLU A 400 10.79 -9.06 -1.15
N GLY A 401 11.22 -9.90 -2.09
CA GLY A 401 11.82 -11.21 -1.77
C GLY A 401 10.95 -12.09 -0.87
N ILE A 402 9.62 -12.09 -1.06
CA ILE A 402 8.69 -12.78 -0.15
C ILE A 402 8.98 -14.28 -0.06
N GLU A 403 9.39 -14.90 -1.16
CA GLU A 403 9.79 -16.30 -1.18
C GLU A 403 11.01 -16.56 -0.29
N ASP A 404 12.03 -15.70 -0.33
CA ASP A 404 13.26 -15.86 0.46
C ASP A 404 12.96 -15.67 1.95
N LYS A 405 12.15 -14.66 2.28
CA LYS A 405 11.64 -14.42 3.63
C LYS A 405 10.87 -15.64 4.15
N LEU A 406 9.99 -16.23 3.34
CA LEU A 406 9.22 -17.43 3.72
C LEU A 406 10.09 -18.68 3.85
N VAL A 407 11.05 -18.90 2.94
CA VAL A 407 12.03 -20.00 3.03
C VAL A 407 12.83 -19.90 4.33
N SER A 408 13.24 -18.69 4.73
CA SER A 408 14.02 -18.47 5.96
C SER A 408 13.28 -18.87 7.24
N VAL A 409 11.94 -18.94 7.20
CA VAL A 409 11.08 -19.37 8.31
C VAL A 409 10.44 -20.76 8.09
N GLY A 410 10.97 -21.56 7.17
CA GLY A 410 10.62 -22.98 7.01
C GLY A 410 9.58 -23.31 5.95
N ALA A 411 9.13 -22.35 5.15
CA ALA A 411 8.21 -22.62 4.05
C ALA A 411 8.89 -23.42 2.91
N ALA A 412 8.15 -24.34 2.29
CA ALA A 412 8.54 -24.94 1.02
C ALA A 412 7.95 -24.13 -0.14
N ILE A 413 8.64 -23.07 -0.53
CA ILE A 413 8.27 -22.21 -1.65
C ILE A 413 9.47 -22.04 -2.59
N LYS A 414 9.22 -22.03 -3.90
CA LYS A 414 10.24 -21.73 -4.91
C LYS A 414 9.66 -20.94 -6.07
N ARG A 415 10.47 -20.04 -6.63
CA ARG A 415 10.18 -19.35 -7.89
C ARG A 415 10.76 -20.18 -9.05
N ALA A 416 9.99 -20.35 -10.12
CA ALA A 416 10.44 -21.01 -11.36
C ALA A 416 10.06 -20.20 -12.60
#